data_AF-V9IE73-F1
#
_entry.id   AF-V9IE73-F1
#
_cell.length_a   1.000
_cell.length_b   1.000
_cell.length_c   1.000
_cell.angle_alpha   90.00
_cell.angle_beta   90.00
_cell.angle_gamma   90.00
#
_symmetry.space_group_name_H-M   'P 1'
#
loop_
_entity.id
_entity.type
_entity.pdbx_description
1 polymer ?
#
loop_
_entity_poly.entity_id
_entity_poly.type
_entity_poly.pdbx_seq_one_letter_code
_entity_poly.pdbx_strand_id
1 'polypeptide(L)' 'MSSYNLDPRPEYARAILKWSSTDILPLAYSTGDQISSKLLNCKNANALLMLPARTTEKITLQEGDVVQAMLLGFMQ' A
#
# COMPACT_ATOMS: atom_id res chain seq x y z
N MET A 1 -13.32 -9.93 3.74
CA MET A 1 -12.84 -8.55 3.94
C MET A 1 -11.35 -8.61 4.19
N SER A 2 -10.55 -7.99 3.32
CA SER A 2 -9.11 -7.84 3.52
C SER A 2 -8.86 -6.64 4.44
N SER A 3 -7.97 -6.81 5.41
CA SER A 3 -7.52 -5.73 6.29
C SER A 3 -5.98 -5.68 6.30
N TYR A 4 -5.43 -4.49 6.56
CA TYR A 4 -3.99 -4.27 6.66
C TYR A 4 -3.63 -3.81 8.07
N ASN A 5 -2.73 -4.50 8.74
CA ASN A 5 -2.28 -4.13 10.09
C ASN A 5 -1.22 -3.04 10.00
N LEU A 6 -1.45 -1.91 10.67
CA LEU A 6 -0.47 -0.82 10.73
C LEU A 6 0.68 -1.18 11.68
N ASP A 7 1.90 -0.82 11.28
CA ASP A 7 3.09 -0.91 12.12
C ASP A 7 3.09 0.20 13.19
N PRO A 8 3.71 0.01 14.37
CA PRO A 8 3.98 1.09 15.32
C PRO A 8 4.71 2.31 14.74
N ARG A 9 5.43 2.15 13.63
CA ARG A 9 6.14 3.22 12.92
C ARG A 9 5.43 3.54 11.61
N PRO A 10 5.57 4.77 11.09
CA PRO A 10 5.15 5.07 9.74
C PRO A 10 5.85 4.13 8.74
N GLU A 11 5.10 3.63 7.76
CA GLU A 11 5.57 2.62 6.81
C GLU A 11 5.39 3.10 5.37
N TYR A 12 6.37 2.78 4.52
CA TYR A 12 6.23 2.85 3.07
C TYR A 12 5.93 1.46 2.52
N ALA A 13 4.65 1.12 2.41
CA ALA A 13 4.22 -0.22 1.98
C ALA A 13 4.21 -0.32 0.45
N ARG A 14 4.84 -1.36 -0.11
CA ARG A 14 4.87 -1.62 -1.56
C ARG A 14 3.51 -2.09 -2.03
N ALA A 15 3.01 -1.46 -3.09
CA ALA A 15 1.73 -1.80 -3.69
C ALA A 15 1.76 -1.74 -5.22
N ILE A 16 0.75 -2.37 -5.81
CA ILE A 16 0.37 -2.26 -7.20
C ILE A 16 -0.91 -1.44 -7.25
N LEU A 17 -0.84 -0.24 -7.80
CA LEU A 17 -2.00 0.55 -8.15
C LEU A 17 -2.57 0.04 -9.47
N LYS A 18 -3.88 -0.22 -9.50
CA LYS A 18 -4.63 -0.50 -10.72
C LYS A 18 -5.68 0.58 -10.92
N TRP A 19 -5.66 1.20 -12.09
CA TRP A 19 -6.68 2.15 -12.51
C TRP A 19 -7.85 1.41 -13.15
N SER A 20 -9.07 1.77 -12.77
CA SER A 20 -10.28 1.41 -13.50
C SER A 20 -10.82 2.64 -14.21
N SER A 21 -11.67 2.45 -15.21
CA SER A 21 -12.36 3.56 -15.88
C SER A 21 -13.56 4.09 -15.07
N THR A 22 -13.95 3.39 -14.02
CA THR A 22 -15.16 3.69 -13.22
C THR A 22 -14.86 4.39 -11.91
N ASP A 23 -13.66 4.20 -11.36
CA ASP A 23 -13.28 4.72 -10.05
C ASP A 23 -12.47 6.02 -10.17
N ILE A 24 -12.72 6.95 -9.25
CA ILE A 24 -12.00 8.24 -9.18
C ILE A 24 -10.55 8.05 -8.74
N LEU A 25 -10.30 7.05 -7.89
CA LEU A 25 -9.00 6.71 -7.33
C LEU A 25 -8.60 5.29 -7.77
N PRO A 26 -7.30 5.03 -8.03
CA PRO A 26 -6.85 3.68 -8.28
C PRO A 26 -6.98 2.81 -7.03
N LEU A 27 -7.24 1.53 -7.23
CA LEU A 27 -7.22 0.54 -6.16
C LEU A 27 -5.79 0.08 -5.90
N ALA A 28 -5.41 0.00 -4.63
CA ALA A 28 -4.10 -0.46 -4.20
C ALA A 28 -4.13 -1.94 -3.78
N TYR A 29 -3.21 -2.74 -4.32
CA TYR A 29 -3.04 -4.14 -3.97
C TYR A 29 -1.65 -4.36 -3.36
N SER A 30 -1.59 -4.91 -2.14
CA SER A 30 -0.31 -5.26 -1.51
C SER A 30 0.44 -6.30 -2.34
N THR A 31 1.77 -6.21 -2.38
CA THR A 31 2.66 -7.20 -3.04
C THR A 31 2.93 -8.43 -2.17
N GLY A 32 2.22 -8.59 -1.05
CA GLY A 32 2.41 -9.65 -0.06
C GLY A 32 3.07 -9.11 1.21
N ASP A 33 3.89 -9.93 1.85
CA ASP A 33 4.58 -9.56 3.08
C ASP A 33 5.49 -8.34 2.87
N GLN A 34 5.46 -7.36 3.77
CA GLN A 34 6.30 -6.17 3.65
C GLN A 34 7.71 -6.36 4.22
N ILE A 35 8.27 -7.57 4.11
CA ILE A 35 9.62 -7.89 4.58
C ILE A 35 10.66 -7.21 3.67
N SER A 36 11.61 -6.48 4.26
CA SER A 36 12.63 -5.71 3.53
C SER A 36 13.69 -6.59 2.86
N SER A 37 14.03 -7.74 3.44
CA SER A 37 15.03 -8.67 2.90
C SER A 37 14.57 -9.46 1.68
N LYS A 38 13.27 -9.44 1.36
CA LYS A 38 12.69 -10.18 0.25
C LYS A 38 12.55 -9.27 -0.97
N LEU A 39 13.65 -9.10 -1.71
CA LEU A 39 13.74 -8.24 -2.90
C LEU A 39 12.64 -8.54 -3.95
N LEU A 40 12.18 -9.78 -4.04
CA LEU A 40 11.08 -10.18 -4.92
C LEU A 40 9.75 -9.46 -4.61
N ASN A 41 9.55 -8.97 -3.38
CA ASN A 41 8.33 -8.22 -3.04
C ASN A 41 8.35 -6.79 -3.61
N CYS A 42 9.49 -6.34 -4.12
CA CYS A 42 9.61 -5.13 -4.92
C CYS A 42 9.36 -5.40 -6.41
N LYS A 43 9.48 -6.66 -6.87
CA LYS A 43 9.25 -7.05 -8.25
C LYS A 43 7.75 -6.84 -8.52
N ASN A 44 7.44 -5.83 -9.33
CA ASN A 44 6.11 -5.37 -9.76
C ASN A 44 5.45 -4.26 -8.92
N ALA A 45 6.04 -3.81 -7.79
CA ALA A 45 5.48 -2.65 -7.09
C ALA A 45 5.61 -1.40 -7.97
N ASN A 46 4.51 -0.66 -8.17
CA ASN A 46 4.50 0.59 -8.93
C ASN A 46 4.27 1.83 -8.04
N ALA A 47 4.01 1.62 -6.75
CA ALA A 47 3.83 2.68 -5.77
C ALA A 47 4.27 2.25 -4.37
N LEU A 48 4.53 3.25 -3.54
CA LEU A 48 4.68 3.14 -2.09
C LEU A 48 3.51 3.84 -1.42
N LEU A 49 2.70 3.10 -0.67
CA LEU A 49 1.66 3.67 0.19
C LEU A 49 2.32 4.28 1.42
N MET A 50 1.95 5.52 1.75
CA MET A 50 2.46 6.25 2.90
C MET A 50 1.54 6.02 4.08
N LEU A 51 1.83 4.99 4.86
CA LEU A 51 0.97 4.56 5.96
C LEU A 51 1.37 5.26 7.26
N PRO A 52 0.39 5.79 8.02
CA PRO A 52 0.69 6.37 9.32
C PRO A 52 1.10 5.26 10.32
N ALA A 53 1.78 5.66 11.38
CA ALA A 53 1.95 4.80 12.54
C ALA A 53 0.58 4.41 13.13
N ARG A 54 0.45 3.18 13.61
CA ARG A 54 -0.75 2.73 14.32
C ARG A 54 -0.96 3.53 15.60
N THR A 55 -2.23 3.83 15.91
CA THR A 55 -2.64 4.40 17.21
C THR A 55 -3.55 3.45 17.96
N THR A 56 -3.93 3.80 19.19
CA THR A 56 -4.93 3.06 19.97
C THR A 56 -6.30 3.01 19.28
N GLU A 57 -6.62 4.03 18.48
CA GLU A 57 -7.88 4.19 17.77
C GLU A 57 -7.83 3.59 16.35
N LYS A 58 -6.65 3.64 15.69
CA LYS A 58 -6.48 3.16 14.31
C LYS A 58 -5.32 2.18 14.22
N ILE A 59 -5.67 0.90 14.34
CA ILE A 59 -4.74 -0.24 14.33
C ILE A 59 -4.66 -0.87 12.94
N THR A 60 -5.73 -0.78 12.16
CA THR A 60 -5.83 -1.41 10.84
C THR A 60 -6.40 -0.45 9.81
N LEU A 61 -6.08 -0.72 8.55
CA LEU A 61 -6.78 -0.16 7.39
C LEU A 61 -7.75 -1.18 6.84
N GLN A 62 -8.91 -0.69 6.41
CA GLN A 62 -9.96 -1.48 5.77
C GLN A 62 -9.97 -1.22 4.27
N GLU A 63 -10.56 -2.16 3.52
CA GLU A 63 -10.86 -1.94 2.11
C GLU A 63 -11.72 -0.67 1.93
N GLY A 64 -11.30 0.20 1.01
CA GLY A 64 -11.92 1.51 0.78
C GLY A 64 -11.29 2.68 1.54
N ASP A 65 -10.39 2.43 2.51
CA ASP A 65 -9.63 3.51 3.14
C ASP A 65 -8.71 4.20 2.12
N VAL A 66 -8.79 5.53 2.07
CA VAL A 66 -7.94 6.35 1.19
C VAL A 66 -6.64 6.71 1.90
N VAL A 67 -5.51 6.44 1.24
CA VAL A 67 -4.18 6.77 1.73
C VAL A 67 -3.36 7.48 0.65
N GLN A 68 -2.34 8.21 1.05
CA GLN A 68 -1.40 8.82 0.12
C GLN A 68 -0.48 7.75 -0.48
N ALA A 69 -0.11 7.92 -1.74
CA ALA A 69 0.79 7.03 -2.44
C ALA A 69 1.84 7.82 -3.22
N MET A 70 3.10 7.38 -3.12
CA MET A 70 4.20 7.85 -3.94
C MET A 70 4.37 6.90 -5.13
N LEU A 71 4.29 7.44 -6.35
CA LEU A 71 4.50 6.64 -7.56
C LEU A 71 5.99 6.33 -7.74
N LEU A 72 6.31 5.08 -8.06
CA LEU A 72 7.70 4.62 -8.28
C LEU A 72 8.18 4.81 -9.73
N GLY A 73 7.47 5.66 -10.50
CA GLY A 73 7.69 5.84 -11.93
C GLY A 73 7.04 4.74 -12.77
N PHE A 74 6.74 5.06 -14.02
CA PHE A 74 6.24 4.08 -14.98
C PHE A 74 7.44 3.27 -15.47
N MET A 75 7.45 1.95 -15.23
CA MET A 75 8.24 1.09 -16.11
C MET A 75 7.59 1.20 -17.50
N GLN A 76 8.31 1.83 -18.44
CA GLN A 76 8.02 1.79 -19.87
C GLN A 76 8.06 0.34 -20.37
#